data_AF-A0AA35U3H8-F1
#
_entry.id   AF-A0AA35U3H8-F1
#
_cell.length_a   1.000
_cell.length_b   1.000
_cell.length_c   1.000
_cell.angle_alpha   90.00
_cell.angle_beta   90.00
_cell.angle_gamma   90.00
#
_symmetry.space_group_name_H-M   'P 1'
#
loop_
_entity.id
_entity.type
_entity.pdbx_description
1 polymer ?
#
loop_
_entity_poly.entity_id
_entity_poly.type
_entity_poly.pdbx_seq_one_letter_code
_entity_poly.pdbx_strand_id
1 'polypeptide(L)'
;MNLNFKSYLRRFPLLLLIGACSSGYDDDTSSYQGETGANSASAPATPSTSSSTTSGSGTATSGSSTTDTTATDSSTLEPTVWSGELVTFTKTDGSDPNDESNQDRLTSNVWITRGNGGGQIYNAAVNSSANKELSPVGTEWAVGLLEDRATLTFENFRSAVTKPQEVVDTNLVVHLIEDDIYLSVVFTSWSVGQKGGFQYQRSTP
;
A
#
# COMPACT_ATOMS: atom_id res chain seq x y z
N MET A 1 52.39 4.44 4.45
CA MET A 1 51.29 3.58 3.97
C MET A 1 50.69 4.27 2.76
N ASN A 2 50.95 3.78 1.54
CA ASN A 2 50.46 4.36 0.30
C ASN A 2 49.72 3.26 -0.47
N LEU A 3 48.41 3.43 -0.63
CA LEU A 3 47.50 2.43 -1.20
C LEU A 3 47.46 2.57 -2.73
N ASN A 4 47.85 1.49 -3.42
CA ASN A 4 47.77 1.33 -4.87
C ASN A 4 46.32 1.03 -5.29
N PHE A 5 45.78 1.83 -6.23
CA PHE A 5 44.48 1.57 -6.86
C PHE A 5 44.64 0.51 -7.96
N LYS A 6 44.14 -0.71 -7.71
CA LYS A 6 44.04 -1.76 -8.73
C LYS A 6 42.77 -1.55 -9.56
N SER A 7 42.94 -1.32 -10.86
CA SER A 7 41.87 -1.34 -11.86
C SER A 7 41.27 -2.75 -11.99
N TYR A 8 39.95 -2.87 -11.97
CA TYR A 8 39.25 -4.07 -12.42
C TYR A 8 38.42 -3.74 -13.66
N LEU A 9 38.96 -4.02 -14.84
CA LEU A 9 38.15 -4.21 -16.04
C LEU A 9 37.48 -5.59 -15.93
N ARG A 10 36.17 -5.63 -15.73
CA ARG A 10 35.40 -6.88 -15.90
C ARG A 10 35.06 -7.05 -17.37
N ARG A 11 35.69 -8.05 -17.98
CA ARG A 11 35.40 -8.62 -19.30
C ARG A 11 34.04 -9.32 -19.24
N PHE A 12 33.06 -8.86 -20.00
CA PHE A 12 31.82 -9.61 -20.28
C PHE A 12 31.99 -10.37 -21.59
N PRO A 13 31.76 -11.70 -21.65
CA PRO A 13 31.62 -12.38 -22.92
C PRO A 13 30.21 -12.13 -23.49
N LEU A 14 30.21 -11.68 -24.74
CA LEU A 14 29.08 -11.53 -25.65
C LEU A 14 28.43 -12.91 -25.90
N LEU A 15 27.23 -13.15 -25.37
CA LEU A 15 26.43 -14.32 -25.75
C LEU A 15 25.50 -13.92 -26.91
N LEU A 16 25.82 -14.45 -28.08
CA LEU A 16 25.05 -14.31 -29.32
C LEU A 16 23.80 -15.19 -29.22
N LEU A 17 22.60 -14.57 -29.25
CA LEU A 17 21.32 -15.27 -29.34
C LEU A 17 20.70 -15.00 -30.71
N ILE A 18 20.65 -16.03 -31.56
CA ILE A 18 19.84 -16.15 -32.78
C ILE A 18 19.56 -17.65 -32.88
N GLY A 19 18.34 -18.17 -32.90
CA GLY A 19 17.10 -17.64 -33.45
C GLY A 19 16.65 -18.65 -34.49
N ALA A 20 15.77 -19.59 -34.11
CA ALA A 20 15.11 -20.48 -35.05
C ALA A 20 13.61 -20.51 -34.72
N CYS A 21 12.86 -19.92 -35.63
CA CYS A 21 11.42 -19.96 -35.76
C CYS A 21 10.94 -21.37 -36.14
N SER A 22 9.80 -21.78 -35.62
CA SER A 22 8.88 -22.68 -36.31
C SER A 22 7.47 -22.37 -35.83
N SER A 23 6.75 -21.68 -36.72
CA SER A 23 5.32 -21.42 -36.67
C SER A 23 4.56 -22.71 -36.93
N GLY A 24 3.83 -23.21 -35.93
CA GLY A 24 2.73 -24.14 -36.13
C GLY A 24 1.42 -23.35 -36.08
N TYR A 25 0.86 -23.05 -37.24
CA TYR A 25 -0.54 -22.64 -37.37
C TYR A 25 -1.34 -23.94 -37.55
N ASP A 26 -2.11 -24.32 -36.54
CA ASP A 26 -3.20 -25.28 -36.71
C ASP A 26 -4.51 -24.48 -36.80
N ASP A 27 -5.07 -24.47 -38.00
CA ASP A 27 -6.44 -24.06 -38.29
C ASP A 27 -7.35 -25.23 -37.90
N ASP A 28 -8.26 -24.99 -36.96
CA ASP A 28 -9.47 -25.81 -36.86
C ASP A 28 -10.66 -24.87 -36.65
N THR A 29 -11.20 -24.43 -37.78
CA THR A 29 -12.54 -23.87 -37.87
C THR A 29 -13.55 -25.00 -37.70
N SER A 30 -14.25 -25.03 -36.55
CA SER A 30 -15.54 -25.71 -36.47
C SER A 30 -16.63 -24.77 -35.93
N SER A 31 -17.54 -24.42 -36.84
CA SER A 31 -18.84 -23.85 -36.58
C SER A 31 -19.77 -24.89 -35.98
N TYR A 32 -20.58 -24.54 -34.98
CA TYR A 32 -22.04 -24.76 -35.00
C TYR A 32 -22.72 -23.98 -33.86
N GLN A 33 -23.97 -23.60 -34.14
CA GLN A 33 -24.82 -22.64 -33.44
C GLN A 33 -25.65 -23.24 -32.29
N GLY A 34 -26.23 -22.34 -31.48
CA GLY A 34 -27.42 -22.58 -30.64
C GLY A 34 -27.07 -23.07 -29.23
N GLU A 35 -27.69 -22.63 -28.14
CA GLU A 35 -29.04 -22.09 -28.00
C GLU A 35 -29.13 -21.11 -26.82
N THR A 36 -30.14 -20.25 -26.93
CA THR A 36 -30.66 -19.33 -25.93
C THR A 36 -31.15 -20.07 -24.68
N GLY A 37 -30.73 -19.60 -23.50
CA GLY A 37 -31.28 -20.04 -22.22
C GLY A 37 -31.26 -18.91 -21.21
N ALA A 38 -32.31 -18.08 -21.23
CA ALA A 38 -32.61 -17.15 -20.16
C ALA A 38 -32.97 -17.93 -18.88
N ASN A 39 -32.31 -17.63 -17.77
CA ASN A 39 -32.90 -17.84 -16.45
C ASN A 39 -32.95 -16.52 -15.68
N SER A 40 -34.17 -16.03 -15.58
CA SER A 40 -34.58 -14.90 -14.77
C SER A 40 -34.39 -15.20 -13.28
N ALA A 41 -34.08 -14.11 -12.57
CA ALA A 41 -34.63 -13.73 -11.26
C ALA A 41 -34.43 -14.67 -10.07
N SER A 42 -33.72 -14.16 -9.07
CA SER A 42 -34.40 -13.69 -7.85
C SER A 42 -33.42 -12.97 -6.92
N ALA A 43 -33.53 -11.63 -6.90
CA ALA A 43 -33.27 -10.88 -5.68
C ALA A 43 -34.53 -10.92 -4.82
N PRO A 44 -34.40 -11.04 -3.49
CA PRO A 44 -35.40 -10.47 -2.60
C PRO A 44 -34.79 -9.41 -1.69
N ALA A 45 -35.30 -8.19 -1.89
CA ALA A 45 -35.68 -7.16 -0.92
C ALA A 45 -35.17 -7.27 0.54
N THR A 46 -34.50 -6.19 0.98
CA THR A 46 -34.80 -5.52 2.26
C THR A 46 -36.19 -4.86 2.13
N PRO A 47 -37.05 -4.77 3.17
CA PRO A 47 -36.76 -3.98 4.39
C PRO A 47 -37.42 -4.47 5.70
N SER A 48 -36.88 -4.09 6.85
CA SER A 48 -37.71 -3.93 8.06
C SER A 48 -37.11 -2.89 9.00
N THR A 49 -37.66 -1.69 8.92
CA THR A 49 -37.69 -0.70 9.99
C THR A 49 -38.52 -1.25 11.15
N SER A 50 -38.04 -1.11 12.38
CA SER A 50 -38.87 -1.23 13.58
C SER A 50 -38.51 -0.11 14.53
N SER A 51 -39.26 0.98 14.43
CA SER A 51 -39.42 1.98 15.46
C SER A 51 -40.22 1.38 16.61
N SER A 52 -39.68 1.46 17.82
CA SER A 52 -40.48 1.29 19.05
C SER A 52 -40.45 2.60 19.83
N THR A 53 -41.61 3.24 19.86
CA THR A 53 -41.99 4.26 20.82
C THR A 53 -42.35 3.60 22.14
N THR A 54 -41.80 4.07 23.25
CA THR A 54 -42.47 3.94 24.57
C THR A 54 -42.33 5.26 25.31
N SER A 55 -43.47 5.91 25.49
CA SER A 55 -43.67 7.08 26.33
C SER A 55 -43.59 6.67 27.80
N GLY A 56 -42.76 7.38 28.57
CA GLY A 56 -42.75 7.35 30.02
C GLY A 56 -42.77 8.78 30.55
N SER A 57 -43.97 9.25 30.93
CA SER A 57 -44.21 10.52 31.59
C SER A 57 -43.84 10.42 33.08
N GLY A 58 -43.03 11.35 33.58
CA GLY A 58 -42.72 11.53 35.00
C GLY A 58 -42.26 12.96 35.28
N THR A 59 -43.11 13.74 35.95
CA THR A 59 -43.02 15.18 36.17
C THR A 59 -42.18 15.54 37.41
N ALA A 60 -41.23 16.46 37.20
CA ALA A 60 -40.65 17.51 38.04
C ALA A 60 -40.23 17.26 39.51
N THR A 61 -38.99 17.66 39.84
CA THR A 61 -38.70 18.47 41.03
C THR A 61 -37.46 19.36 40.76
N SER A 62 -37.63 20.63 41.09
CA SER A 62 -36.69 21.74 40.91
C SER A 62 -35.42 21.56 41.75
N GLY A 63 -34.26 21.83 41.15
CA GLY A 63 -32.96 21.83 41.79
C GLY A 63 -31.98 22.64 40.94
N SER A 64 -32.09 23.96 41.02
CA SER A 64 -31.11 24.90 40.48
C SER A 64 -29.73 24.59 41.06
N SER A 65 -28.79 24.21 40.20
CA SER A 65 -27.36 24.31 40.47
C SER A 65 -26.64 24.56 39.16
N THR A 66 -26.14 25.78 39.06
CA THR A 66 -25.28 26.28 38.00
C THR A 66 -23.96 25.50 38.04
N THR A 67 -23.76 24.61 37.10
CA THR A 67 -22.45 24.37 36.51
C THR A 67 -22.70 24.18 35.03
N ASP A 68 -22.36 25.21 34.26
CA ASP A 68 -22.17 25.10 32.81
C ASP A 68 -21.01 24.12 32.58
N THR A 69 -21.34 22.83 32.58
CA THR A 69 -20.44 21.79 32.11
C THR A 69 -20.59 21.78 30.60
N THR A 70 -19.77 22.59 29.95
CA THR A 70 -19.37 22.36 28.57
C THR A 70 -18.69 21.00 28.51
N ALA A 71 -19.51 19.96 28.32
CA ALA A 71 -19.06 18.64 27.94
C ALA A 71 -18.50 18.73 26.53
N THR A 72 -17.22 19.06 26.43
CA THR A 72 -16.42 18.73 25.26
C THR A 72 -16.08 17.25 25.38
N ASP A 73 -17.04 16.39 25.06
CA ASP A 73 -16.74 15.00 24.72
C ASP A 73 -16.23 14.98 23.28
N SER A 74 -15.01 15.49 23.11
CA SER A 74 -14.21 15.28 21.92
C SER A 74 -13.25 14.14 22.24
N SER A 75 -13.73 12.91 22.06
CA SER A 75 -12.87 11.73 21.95
C SER A 75 -12.08 11.81 20.64
N THR A 76 -11.07 12.69 20.59
CA THR A 76 -10.02 12.60 19.57
C THR A 76 -9.18 11.38 19.92
N LEU A 77 -9.35 10.31 19.16
CA LEU A 77 -8.47 9.14 19.29
C LEU A 77 -7.06 9.59 18.90
N GLU A 78 -6.09 9.27 19.76
CA GLU A 78 -4.68 9.48 19.44
C GLU A 78 -4.26 8.49 18.35
N PRO A 79 -3.44 8.91 17.38
CA PRO A 79 -2.99 8.03 16.32
C PRO A 79 -2.15 6.87 16.87
N THR A 80 -2.28 5.72 16.25
CA THR A 80 -1.45 4.56 16.58
C THR A 80 -0.04 4.76 16.04
N VAL A 81 0.97 4.37 16.82
CA VAL A 81 2.37 4.49 16.43
C VAL A 81 3.04 3.14 16.57
N TRP A 82 3.52 2.63 15.44
CA TRP A 82 4.30 1.39 15.39
C TRP A 82 5.76 1.76 15.59
N SER A 83 6.27 1.56 16.80
CA SER A 83 7.66 1.84 17.17
C SER A 83 8.40 0.60 17.70
N GLY A 84 7.85 -0.59 17.44
CA GLY A 84 8.44 -1.88 17.79
C GLY A 84 9.68 -2.22 16.96
N GLU A 85 10.08 -3.50 17.03
CA GLU A 85 11.27 -4.01 16.33
C GLU A 85 11.19 -3.79 14.81
N LEU A 86 12.34 -3.54 14.19
CA LEU A 86 12.44 -3.41 12.75
C LEU A 86 12.38 -4.78 12.07
N VAL A 87 11.47 -4.91 11.10
CA VAL A 87 11.37 -6.08 10.23
C VAL A 87 11.77 -5.72 8.81
N THR A 88 12.35 -6.68 8.09
CA THR A 88 12.74 -6.51 6.69
C THR A 88 11.71 -7.15 5.77
N PHE A 89 11.17 -6.38 4.83
CA PHE A 89 10.39 -6.91 3.71
C PHE A 89 11.23 -6.90 2.43
N THR A 90 11.18 -8.00 1.66
CA THR A 90 11.92 -8.13 0.40
C THR A 90 11.02 -8.66 -0.70
N LYS A 91 10.99 -7.96 -1.83
CA LYS A 91 10.48 -8.49 -3.09
C LYS A 91 11.64 -8.61 -4.08
N THR A 92 11.91 -9.81 -4.58
CA THR A 92 12.98 -10.06 -5.55
C THR A 92 12.59 -9.61 -6.97
N ASP A 93 13.61 -9.40 -7.81
CA ASP A 93 13.44 -9.02 -9.21
C ASP A 93 12.58 -10.04 -9.97
N GLY A 94 11.57 -9.56 -10.70
CA GLY A 94 10.72 -10.39 -11.56
C GLY A 94 9.62 -11.18 -10.84
N SER A 95 9.60 -11.22 -9.50
CA SER A 95 8.56 -11.93 -8.75
C SER A 95 7.17 -11.31 -8.97
N ASP A 96 6.12 -12.13 -8.98
CA ASP A 96 4.76 -11.69 -9.28
C ASP A 96 4.21 -10.81 -8.13
N PRO A 97 3.86 -9.54 -8.38
CA PRO A 97 3.33 -8.67 -7.33
C PRO A 97 1.93 -9.07 -6.83
N ASN A 98 1.22 -9.97 -7.51
CA ASN A 98 -0.09 -10.47 -7.06
C ASN A 98 0.01 -11.58 -6.01
N ASP A 99 1.18 -12.22 -5.90
CA ASP A 99 1.43 -13.22 -4.87
C ASP A 99 1.58 -12.56 -3.49
N GLU A 100 0.97 -13.15 -2.47
CA GLU A 100 0.97 -12.60 -1.11
C GLU A 100 2.38 -12.49 -0.51
N SER A 101 3.28 -13.43 -0.87
CA SER A 101 4.68 -13.40 -0.44
C SER A 101 5.46 -12.20 -0.98
N ASN A 102 4.95 -11.55 -2.03
CA ASN A 102 5.52 -10.37 -2.66
C ASN A 102 4.76 -9.09 -2.28
N GLN A 103 3.94 -9.12 -1.23
CA GLN A 103 3.18 -7.99 -0.69
C GLN A 103 3.45 -7.86 0.81
N ASP A 104 3.85 -6.67 1.26
CA ASP A 104 3.89 -6.38 2.69
C ASP A 104 2.52 -5.90 3.15
N ARG A 105 1.75 -6.79 3.77
CA ARG A 105 0.37 -6.53 4.20
C ARG A 105 0.36 -5.90 5.59
N LEU A 106 0.48 -4.58 5.63
CA LEU A 106 0.52 -3.80 6.87
C LEU A 106 -0.83 -3.90 7.60
N THR A 107 -1.93 -3.65 6.88
CA THR A 107 -3.31 -3.73 7.39
C THR A 107 -4.20 -4.41 6.35
N SER A 108 -5.50 -4.56 6.64
CA SER A 108 -6.47 -4.98 5.62
C SER A 108 -6.55 -3.99 4.44
N ASN A 109 -6.17 -2.74 4.67
CA ASN A 109 -6.33 -1.64 3.72
C ASN A 109 -5.05 -1.31 2.94
N VAL A 110 -3.86 -1.67 3.45
CA VAL A 110 -2.58 -1.30 2.84
C VAL A 110 -1.63 -2.49 2.67
N TRP A 111 -1.41 -2.90 1.41
CA TRP A 111 -0.48 -3.96 1.02
C TRP A 111 0.59 -3.41 0.08
N ILE A 112 1.82 -3.22 0.54
CA ILE A 112 2.87 -2.58 -0.26
C ILE A 112 3.54 -3.59 -1.20
N THR A 113 3.56 -3.29 -2.49
CA THR A 113 4.32 -4.05 -3.50
C THR A 113 4.80 -3.15 -4.64
N ARG A 114 5.48 -3.74 -5.64
CA ARG A 114 5.96 -3.04 -6.83
C ARG A 114 5.91 -3.92 -8.07
N GLY A 115 5.40 -3.34 -9.16
CA GLY A 115 5.24 -4.01 -10.43
C GLY A 115 6.55 -4.19 -11.19
N ASN A 116 6.61 -5.23 -12.02
CA ASN A 116 7.78 -5.52 -12.83
C ASN A 116 7.89 -4.61 -14.06
N GLY A 117 6.86 -3.82 -14.40
CA GLY A 117 6.94 -2.78 -15.43
C GLY A 117 7.73 -1.51 -15.03
N GLY A 118 8.27 -1.47 -13.82
CA GLY A 118 8.89 -0.27 -13.23
C GLY A 118 7.89 0.60 -12.49
N GLY A 119 8.17 1.91 -12.40
CA GLY A 119 7.37 2.83 -11.59
C GLY A 119 7.69 2.76 -10.09
N GLN A 120 6.79 3.32 -9.28
CA GLN A 120 6.88 3.37 -7.81
C GLN A 120 6.18 2.17 -7.15
N ILE A 121 6.28 2.07 -5.82
CA ILE A 121 5.48 1.13 -5.03
C ILE A 121 3.99 1.50 -5.10
N TYR A 122 3.11 0.52 -4.89
CA TYR A 122 1.67 0.72 -4.86
C TYR A 122 1.00 -0.15 -3.81
N ASN A 123 -0.27 0.16 -3.53
CA ASN A 123 -1.11 -0.57 -2.59
C ASN A 123 -1.91 -1.66 -3.33
N ALA A 124 -1.51 -2.93 -3.18
CA ALA A 124 -2.15 -4.08 -3.80
C ALA A 124 -3.53 -4.44 -3.22
N ALA A 125 -3.90 -3.90 -2.05
CA ALA A 125 -5.23 -4.12 -1.47
C ALA A 125 -6.34 -3.48 -2.33
N VAL A 126 -6.02 -2.38 -3.04
CA VAL A 126 -7.00 -1.56 -3.76
C VAL A 126 -6.63 -1.26 -5.21
N ASN A 127 -5.40 -1.51 -5.65
CA ASN A 127 -4.95 -1.30 -7.02
C ASN A 127 -4.08 -2.46 -7.53
N SER A 128 -4.08 -2.70 -8.84
CA SER A 128 -3.24 -3.72 -9.49
C SER A 128 -1.96 -3.17 -10.12
N SER A 129 -1.75 -1.85 -10.08
CA SER A 129 -0.57 -1.19 -10.65
C SER A 129 -0.31 0.19 -10.04
N ALA A 130 0.90 0.71 -10.26
CA ALA A 130 1.32 2.01 -9.74
C ALA A 130 0.77 3.18 -10.56
N ASN A 131 0.27 4.19 -9.85
CA ASN A 131 -0.05 5.52 -10.34
C ASN A 131 0.99 6.52 -9.82
N LYS A 132 1.52 7.40 -10.68
CA LYS A 132 2.60 8.31 -10.30
C LYS A 132 2.18 9.36 -9.26
N GLU A 133 0.93 9.79 -9.32
CA GLU A 133 0.41 10.89 -8.51
C GLU A 133 -0.09 10.41 -7.15
N LEU A 134 -0.67 9.21 -7.08
CA LEU A 134 -1.42 8.75 -5.90
C LEU A 134 -0.88 7.48 -5.25
N SER A 135 0.04 6.73 -5.88
CA SER A 135 0.50 5.47 -5.27
C SER A 135 1.61 5.67 -4.23
N PRO A 136 1.62 4.90 -3.12
CA PRO A 136 0.57 3.95 -2.71
C PRO A 136 -0.70 4.65 -2.22
N VAL A 137 -1.86 4.21 -2.72
CA VAL A 137 -3.17 4.77 -2.32
C VAL A 137 -3.44 4.42 -0.85
N GLY A 138 -4.02 5.37 -0.10
CA GLY A 138 -4.29 5.21 1.33
C GLY A 138 -3.06 5.46 2.22
N THR A 139 -1.99 6.01 1.66
CA THR A 139 -0.77 6.34 2.40
C THR A 139 -0.29 7.75 2.08
N GLU A 140 0.31 8.39 3.07
CA GLU A 140 1.10 9.61 2.88
C GLU A 140 2.47 9.44 3.54
N TRP A 141 3.46 10.13 3.00
CA TRP A 141 4.87 9.90 3.28
C TRP A 141 5.58 11.20 3.58
N ALA A 142 6.52 11.16 4.51
CA ALA A 142 7.39 12.29 4.81
C ALA A 142 8.84 11.82 4.98
N VAL A 143 9.80 12.67 4.60
CA VAL A 143 11.21 12.47 4.94
C VAL A 143 11.43 12.97 6.37
N GLY A 144 11.92 12.10 7.25
CA GLY A 144 12.12 12.44 8.66
C GLY A 144 12.15 11.21 9.57
N LEU A 145 12.18 11.46 10.87
CA LEU A 145 12.14 10.43 11.91
C LEU A 145 10.72 10.28 12.46
N LEU A 146 10.38 9.07 12.89
CA LEU A 146 9.05 8.76 13.43
C LEU A 146 8.71 9.59 14.69
N GLU A 147 9.72 10.00 15.46
CA GLU A 147 9.59 10.88 16.62
C GLU A 147 9.12 12.30 16.25
N ASP A 148 9.45 12.77 15.05
CA ASP A 148 9.12 14.12 14.57
C ASP A 148 7.78 14.20 13.84
N ARG A 149 7.04 13.07 13.72
CA ARG A 149 5.84 12.92 12.88
C ARG A 149 4.82 14.06 12.99
N ALA A 150 4.65 14.65 14.16
CA ALA A 150 3.70 15.76 14.39
C ALA A 150 4.07 17.07 13.68
N THR A 151 5.31 17.19 13.19
CA THR A 151 5.85 18.39 12.54
C THR A 151 6.23 18.16 11.07
N LEU A 152 6.19 16.90 10.62
CA LEU A 152 6.55 16.55 9.26
C LEU A 152 5.46 16.99 8.27
N THR A 153 5.88 17.32 7.05
CA THR A 153 4.96 17.55 5.93
C THR A 153 4.79 16.25 5.17
N PHE A 154 3.57 15.71 5.18
CA PHE A 154 3.22 14.50 4.47
C PHE A 154 2.72 14.79 3.07
N GLU A 155 3.20 14.00 2.11
CA GLU A 155 2.83 14.09 0.70
C GLU A 155 2.63 12.68 0.12
N ASN A 156 2.18 12.60 -1.13
CA ASN A 156 2.24 11.35 -1.88
C ASN A 156 3.70 10.87 -2.00
N PHE A 157 3.92 9.55 -1.98
CA PHE A 157 5.26 8.94 -1.94
C PHE A 157 6.24 9.55 -2.94
N ARG A 158 5.84 9.72 -4.20
CA ARG A 158 6.73 10.26 -5.24
C ARG A 158 7.14 11.70 -4.99
N SER A 159 6.23 12.53 -4.46
CA SER A 159 6.52 13.92 -4.11
C SER A 159 7.49 13.97 -2.93
N ALA A 160 7.17 13.23 -1.86
CA ALA A 160 7.98 13.17 -0.65
C ALA A 160 9.44 12.76 -0.92
N VAL A 161 9.64 11.74 -1.77
CA VAL A 161 10.99 11.20 -2.05
C VAL A 161 11.62 11.77 -3.32
N THR A 162 10.91 12.63 -4.06
CA THR A 162 11.26 13.20 -5.38
C THR A 162 11.45 12.16 -6.50
N LYS A 163 12.30 11.15 -6.28
CA LYS A 163 12.61 10.06 -7.21
C LYS A 163 12.67 8.72 -6.45
N PRO A 164 11.70 7.83 -6.67
CA PRO A 164 11.66 6.53 -5.98
C PRO A 164 12.94 5.69 -6.09
N GLN A 165 13.71 5.82 -7.17
CA GLN A 165 14.95 5.06 -7.36
C GLN A 165 16.14 5.57 -6.52
N GLU A 166 16.04 6.77 -5.96
CA GLU A 166 17.08 7.42 -5.15
C GLU A 166 16.72 7.39 -3.65
N VAL A 167 15.66 6.67 -3.26
CA VAL A 167 15.10 6.65 -1.89
C VAL A 167 15.92 5.81 -0.89
N VAL A 168 16.88 5.02 -1.37
CA VAL A 168 17.68 4.13 -0.52
C VAL A 168 18.42 4.93 0.56
N ASP A 169 18.48 4.39 1.78
CA ASP A 169 19.11 4.99 2.96
C ASP A 169 18.47 6.33 3.42
N THR A 170 17.21 6.58 3.04
CA THR A 170 16.44 7.73 3.52
C THR A 170 15.47 7.32 4.63
N ASN A 171 15.49 8.06 5.75
CA ASN A 171 14.50 7.90 6.80
C ASN A 171 13.14 8.45 6.34
N LEU A 172 12.14 7.59 6.36
CA LEU A 172 10.77 7.94 6.01
C LEU A 172 9.83 7.64 7.17
N VAL A 173 8.79 8.46 7.27
CA VAL A 173 7.60 8.18 8.06
C VAL A 173 6.45 7.96 7.11
N VAL A 174 5.72 6.88 7.31
CA VAL A 174 4.48 6.58 6.59
C VAL A 174 3.33 6.78 7.55
N HIS A 175 2.27 7.41 7.06
CA HIS A 175 0.97 7.42 7.69
C HIS A 175 -0.01 6.60 6.85
N LEU A 176 -0.60 5.57 7.46
CA LEU A 176 -1.69 4.79 6.89
C LEU A 176 -3.00 5.49 7.24
N ILE A 177 -3.58 6.18 6.26
CA ILE A 177 -4.58 7.24 6.49
C ILE A 177 -5.86 6.70 7.13
N GLU A 178 -6.36 5.55 6.65
CA GLU A 178 -7.63 4.98 7.14
C GLU A 178 -7.48 4.35 8.53
N ASP A 179 -6.33 3.75 8.80
CA ASP A 179 -6.07 3.05 10.06
C ASP A 179 -5.47 3.98 11.14
N ASP A 180 -5.13 5.23 10.77
CA ASP A 180 -4.46 6.24 11.62
C ASP A 180 -3.20 5.69 12.30
N ILE A 181 -2.31 5.10 11.49
CA ILE A 181 -1.08 4.43 11.94
C ILE A 181 0.15 5.12 11.36
N TYR A 182 1.10 5.48 12.21
CA TYR A 182 2.42 5.96 11.83
C TYR A 182 3.49 4.89 12.05
N LEU A 183 4.38 4.70 11.08
CA LEU A 183 5.50 3.77 11.14
C LEU A 183 6.75 4.33 10.45
N SER A 184 7.93 3.88 10.88
CA SER A 184 9.19 4.20 10.21
C SER A 184 9.44 3.25 9.04
N VAL A 185 10.03 3.76 7.97
CA VAL A 185 10.46 2.97 6.81
C VAL A 185 11.83 3.48 6.33
N VAL A 186 12.75 2.55 6.03
CA VAL A 186 14.02 2.85 5.35
C VAL A 186 14.22 1.84 4.23
N PHE A 187 14.24 2.31 2.98
CA PHE A 187 14.57 1.44 1.85
C PHE A 187 16.05 1.07 1.86
N THR A 188 16.35 -0.21 1.79
CA THR A 188 17.72 -0.74 1.75
C THR A 188 18.13 -1.18 0.35
N SER A 189 17.16 -1.39 -0.56
CA SER A 189 17.44 -1.58 -1.98
C SER A 189 16.27 -1.18 -2.87
N TRP A 190 16.60 -0.76 -4.08
CA TRP A 190 15.63 -0.47 -5.14
C TRP A 190 16.18 -0.90 -6.50
N SER A 191 15.55 -1.88 -7.13
CA SER A 191 15.99 -2.36 -8.44
C SER A 191 15.61 -1.40 -9.56
N VAL A 192 16.60 -1.07 -10.38
CA VAL A 192 16.47 -0.27 -11.60
C VAL A 192 16.23 -1.16 -12.83
N GLY A 193 15.77 -0.56 -13.92
CA GLY A 193 15.59 -1.26 -15.20
C GLY A 193 14.35 -2.15 -15.26
N GLN A 194 13.23 -1.69 -14.71
CA GLN A 194 11.92 -2.38 -14.79
C GLN A 194 12.00 -3.84 -14.30
N LYS A 195 12.53 -4.03 -13.10
CA LYS A 195 12.63 -5.37 -12.49
C LYS A 195 11.67 -5.59 -11.32
N GLY A 196 11.12 -4.52 -10.76
CA GLY A 196 10.15 -4.57 -9.67
C GLY A 196 10.72 -4.96 -8.30
N GLY A 197 12.00 -5.34 -8.20
CA GLY A 197 12.62 -5.65 -6.91
C GLY A 197 12.83 -4.42 -6.02
N PHE A 198 12.67 -4.61 -4.72
CA PHE A 198 12.99 -3.63 -3.67
C PHE A 198 13.06 -4.33 -2.30
N GLN A 199 13.67 -3.64 -1.35
CA GLN A 199 13.70 -4.05 0.06
C GLN A 199 13.60 -2.81 0.94
N TYR A 200 12.88 -2.92 2.05
CA TYR A 200 12.94 -1.94 3.13
C TYR A 200 12.90 -2.61 4.49
N GLN A 201 13.32 -1.83 5.49
CA GLN A 201 13.07 -2.10 6.90
C GLN A 201 11.96 -1.18 7.38
N ARG A 202 11.11 -1.68 8.28
CA ARG A 202 10.05 -0.88 8.91
C ARG A 202 9.83 -1.28 10.35
N SER A 203 9.30 -0.36 11.16
CA SER A 203 8.85 -0.68 12.51
C SER A 203 7.56 -1.51 12.52
N THR A 204 7.30 -2.11 13.68
CA THR A 204 6.15 -2.98 13.96
C THR A 204 5.31 -2.43 15.12
N PRO A 205 4.07 -2.92 15.31
CA PRO A 205 3.26 -2.58 16.47
C PRO A 205 3.97 -2.78 17.82
#